data_AF-A0A1F9RDE4-F1
#
_entry.id   AF-A0A1F9RDE4-F1
#
_cell.length_a   1.000
_cell.length_b   1.000
_cell.length_c   1.000
_cell.angle_alpha   90.00
_cell.angle_beta   90.00
_cell.angle_gamma   90.00
#
_symmetry.space_group_name_H-M   'P 1'
#
loop_
_entity.id
_entity.type
_entity.pdbx_description
1 polymer ?
#
loop_
_entity_poly.entity_id
_entity_poly.type
_entity_poly.pdbx_seq_one_letter_code
_entity_poly.pdbx_strand_id
1 'polypeptide(L)' 'MLTKGAIEDLIVQHLSRTSTGGSGAPAKAPARKVFVSDWELRRLYKAGARSVTVPANAIISPLSLDWLDYNGVKVLRN' A
#
# COMPACT_ATOMS: atom_id res chain seq x y z
N MET A 1 -5.43 -38.39 -28.94
CA MET A 1 -5.13 -37.07 -29.56
C MET A 1 -5.98 -36.03 -28.86
N LEU A 2 -5.36 -34.94 -28.40
CA LEU A 2 -6.09 -33.86 -27.72
C LEU A 2 -6.76 -32.99 -28.80
N THR A 3 -8.07 -33.16 -28.97
CA THR A 3 -8.85 -32.38 -29.93
C THR A 3 -9.20 -31.01 -29.34
N LYS A 4 -9.48 -30.03 -30.20
CA LYS A 4 -9.83 -28.66 -29.77
C LYS A 4 -10.95 -28.63 -28.71
N GLY A 5 -11.97 -29.49 -28.85
CA GLY A 5 -13.06 -29.59 -27.88
C GLY A 5 -12.63 -30.12 -26.51
N ALA A 6 -11.65 -31.02 -26.45
CA ALA A 6 -11.13 -31.53 -25.18
C ALA A 6 -10.35 -30.45 -24.39
N ILE A 7 -9.74 -29.50 -25.10
CA ILE A 7 -9.06 -28.35 -24.49
C ILE A 7 -10.09 -27.37 -23.92
N GLU A 8 -11.18 -27.12 -24.66
CA GLU A 8 -12.27 -26.24 -24.22
C GLU A 8 -12.94 -26.76 -22.95
N ASP A 9 -13.25 -28.06 -22.88
CA ASP A 9 -13.83 -28.69 -21.68
C ASP A 9 -12.90 -28.61 -20.46
N LEU A 10 -11.60 -28.80 -20.67
CA LEU A 10 -10.59 -28.67 -19.61
C LEU A 10 -10.53 -27.24 -19.07
N ILE A 11 -10.61 -26.23 -19.95
CA ILE A 11 -10.62 -24.81 -19.56
C ILE A 11 -11.90 -24.47 -18.81
N VAL A 12 -13.06 -24.88 -19.32
CA VAL A 12 -14.36 -24.63 -18.67
C VAL A 12 -14.39 -25.29 -17.29
N GLN A 13 -13.95 -26.54 -17.17
CA GLN A 13 -13.90 -27.27 -15.90
C GLN A 13 -12.89 -26.65 -14.91
N HIS A 14 -11.82 -26.03 -15.39
CA HIS A 14 -10.85 -25.34 -14.54
C HIS A 14 -11.41 -23.99 -14.04
N LEU A 15 -12.05 -23.22 -14.91
CA LEU A 15 -12.66 -21.93 -14.59
C LEU A 15 -13.86 -22.08 -13.63
N SER A 16 -14.69 -23.11 -13.81
CA SER A 16 -15.85 -23.36 -12.94
C SER A 16 -15.47 -23.88 -11.55
N ARG A 17 -14.28 -24.49 -11.39
CA ARG A 17 -13.70 -24.82 -10.08
C ARG A 17 -13.24 -23.56 -9.34
N THR A 18 -12.68 -22.59 -10.05
CA THR A 18 -12.27 -21.30 -9.49
C THR A 18 -13.46 -20.44 -9.04
N SER A 19 -14.63 -20.56 -9.66
CA SER A 19 -15.81 -19.77 -9.27
C SER A 19 -16.58 -20.33 -8.06
N THR A 20 -16.18 -21.49 -7.51
CA THR A 20 -16.92 -22.17 -6.45
C THR A 20 -16.02 -22.43 -5.24
N GLY A 21 -15.55 -21.38 -4.57
CA GLY A 21 -14.77 -21.56 -3.36
C GLY A 21 -14.19 -20.28 -2.78
N GLY A 22 -14.96 -19.63 -1.90
CA GLY A 22 -14.39 -18.67 -0.95
C GLY A 22 -15.24 -17.42 -0.80
N SER A 23 -16.21 -17.46 0.11
CA SER A 23 -16.53 -16.29 0.94
C SER A 23 -15.31 -15.96 1.79
N GLY A 24 -14.24 -15.49 1.16
CA GLY A 24 -13.16 -14.81 1.85
C GLY A 24 -13.75 -13.53 2.41
N ALA A 25 -13.53 -13.26 3.69
CA ALA A 25 -13.79 -11.96 4.29
C ALA A 25 -13.33 -10.86 3.32
N PRO A 26 -14.09 -9.75 3.17
CA PRO A 26 -13.75 -8.72 2.20
C PRO A 26 -12.28 -8.33 2.40
N ALA A 27 -11.45 -8.61 1.39
CA ALA A 27 -10.07 -8.19 1.39
C ALA A 27 -10.09 -6.69 1.68
N LYS A 28 -9.54 -6.30 2.84
CA LYS A 28 -9.54 -4.91 3.29
C LYS A 28 -8.96 -4.09 2.14
N ALA A 29 -9.78 -3.20 1.57
CA ALA A 29 -9.38 -2.40 0.43
C ALA A 29 -8.00 -1.78 0.71
N PRO A 30 -7.08 -1.75 -0.29
CA PRO A 30 -5.73 -1.24 -0.06
C PRO A 30 -5.85 0.14 0.58
N ALA A 31 -5.26 0.29 1.77
CA ALA A 31 -5.32 1.55 2.50
C ALA A 31 -4.84 2.66 1.57
N ARG A 32 -5.70 3.65 1.31
CA ARG A 32 -5.39 4.74 0.39
C ARG A 32 -4.09 5.39 0.85
N LYS A 33 -3.04 5.33 0.02
CA LYS A 33 -1.76 5.95 0.37
C LYS A 33 -1.94 7.47 0.43
N VAL A 34 -1.44 8.08 1.50
CA VAL A 34 -1.48 9.53 1.69
C VAL A 34 -0.11 10.08 1.34
N PHE A 35 -0.01 10.92 0.33
CA PHE A 35 1.26 11.60 0.05
C PHE A 35 1.39 12.79 0.99
N VAL A 36 2.50 12.87 1.72
CA VAL A 36 2.84 14.02 2.57
C VAL A 36 3.90 14.83 1.87
N SER A 37 3.50 16.00 1.40
CA SER A 37 4.40 16.96 0.74
C SER A 37 5.33 17.64 1.74
N ASP A 38 6.41 18.24 1.26
CA ASP A 38 7.36 18.98 2.08
C ASP A 38 6.68 20.10 2.88
N TRP A 39 5.73 20.80 2.26
CA TRP A 39 4.97 21.86 2.91
C TRP A 39 4.11 21.36 4.07
N GLU A 40 3.43 20.22 3.88
CA GLU A 40 2.65 19.58 4.95
C GLU A 40 3.55 19.08 6.08
N LEU A 41 4.70 18.50 5.72
CA LEU A 41 5.69 18.03 6.67
C LEU A 41 6.24 19.17 7.53
N ARG A 42 6.54 20.32 6.93
CA ARG A 42 6.96 21.55 7.63
C ARG A 42 5.88 22.13 8.54
N ARG A 43 4.60 21.97 8.19
CA ARG A 43 3.49 22.38 9.08
C ARG A 43 3.31 21.45 10.27
N LEU A 44 3.56 20.15 10.08
CA LEU A 44 3.51 19.15 11.16
C LEU A 44 4.72 19.26 12.08
N TYR A 45 5.86 19.68 11.55
CA TYR A 45 7.08 19.90 12.31
C TYR A 45 6.96 21.12 13.23
N LYS A 46 7.23 20.92 14.53
CA LYS A 46 7.39 22.01 15.50
C LYS A 46 8.87 22.29 15.69
N ALA A 47 9.27 23.55 15.72
CA ALA A 47 10.66 23.93 15.95
C ALA A 47 11.18 23.33 17.27
N GLY A 48 12.27 22.56 17.19
CA GLY A 48 12.86 21.85 18.32
C GLY A 48 12.26 20.47 18.62
N ALA A 49 11.25 20.02 17.86
CA ALA A 49 10.71 18.68 18.01
C ALA A 49 11.71 17.63 17.47
N ARG A 50 11.93 16.58 18.25
CA ARG A 50 12.78 15.43 17.86
C ARG A 50 12.02 14.36 17.06
N SER A 51 10.74 14.56 16.83
CA SER A 51 9.90 13.60 16.12
C SER A 51 8.74 14.26 15.39
N VAL A 52 8.37 13.69 14.23
CA VAL A 52 7.16 14.04 13.48
C VAL A 52 6.28 12.79 13.38
N THR A 53 4.99 12.95 13.69
CA THR A 53 4.02 11.86 13.54
C THR A 53 3.37 11.95 12.18
N VAL A 54 3.40 10.86 11.42
CA VAL A 54 2.78 10.72 10.11
C VAL A 54 1.86 9.49 10.11
N PRO A 55 0.82 9.47 9.25
CA PRO A 55 0.01 8.28 9.06
C PRO A 55 0.83 7.06 8.62
N ALA A 56 0.49 5.86 9.07
CA ALA A 56 1.19 4.62 8.71
C ALA A 56 1.15 4.32 7.19
N ASN A 57 0.11 4.78 6.51
CA ASN A 57 -0.08 4.73 5.07
C ASN A 57 0.52 5.94 4.32
N ALA A 58 1.33 6.76 4.99
CA ALA A 58 1.93 7.94 4.38
C ALA A 58 3.14 7.59 3.50
N ILE A 59 3.19 8.19 2.31
CA ILE A 59 4.38 8.28 1.47
C ILE A 59 4.98 9.65 1.74
N ILE A 60 6.23 9.66 2.20
CA ILE A 60 7.01 10.89 2.39
C ILE A 60 7.92 11.07 1.17
N SER A 61 8.06 12.31 0.70
CA SER A 61 9.03 12.65 -0.35
C SER A 61 10.47 12.31 0.09
N PRO A 62 11.31 11.70 -0.78
CA PRO A 62 12.71 11.40 -0.46
C PRO A 62 13.52 12.61 0.02
N LEU A 63 13.28 13.79 -0.56
CA LEU A 63 13.94 15.03 -0.15
C LEU A 63 13.58 15.44 1.28
N SER A 64 12.32 15.23 1.66
CA SER A 64 11.85 15.54 3.00
C SER A 64 12.38 14.54 4.05
N LEU A 65 12.61 13.29 3.65
CA LEU A 65 13.29 12.30 4.50
C LEU A 65 14.74 12.69 4.78
N ASP A 66 15.48 13.08 3.76
CA ASP A 66 16.88 13.52 3.90
C ASP A 66 17.01 14.73 4.84
N TRP A 67 16.11 15.71 4.70
CA TRP A 67 16.03 16.85 5.62
C TRP A 67 15.71 16.43 7.06
N LEU A 68 14.78 15.49 7.27
CA LEU A 68 14.44 15.00 8.61
C LEU A 68 15.62 14.26 9.25
N ASP A 69 16.31 13.42 8.49
CA ASP A 69 17.48 12.68 8.96
C ASP A 69 18.64 13.62 9.31
N TYR A 70 18.91 14.63 8.47
CA TYR A 70 19.93 15.66 8.74
C TYR A 70 19.68 16.40 10.06
N ASN A 71 18.41 16.68 10.38
CA ASN A 71 18.03 17.36 11.62
C ASN A 71 17.86 16.39 12.81
N GLY A 72 18.10 15.08 12.63
CA GLY A 72 17.93 14.07 13.67
C GLY A 72 16.48 13.89 14.12
N VAL A 73 15.51 14.19 13.25
CA VAL A 73 14.08 14.14 13.55
C VAL A 73 13.51 12.77 13.19
N LYS A 74 13.00 12.05 14.18
CA LYS A 74 12.43 10.71 13.98
C LYS A 74 11.03 10.74 13.38
N VAL A 75 10.78 9.90 12.39
CA VAL A 75 9.43 9.70 11.83
C VAL A 75 8.70 8.62 12.63
N LEU A 76 7.61 9.00 13.29
CA LEU A 76 6.71 8.08 13.98
C LEU A 76 5.51 7.80 13.07
N ARG A 77 5.28 6.52 12.75
CA ARG A 77 4.13 6.08 11.93
C ARG A 77 3.03 5.57 12.85
N ASN A 78 1.82 6.14 12.75
CA ASN A 78 0.63 5.76 13.53
C ASN A 78 -0.54 5.35 12.62
#